data_AF-B1X1U5-F1
#
_entry.id   AF-B1X1U5-F1
#
_cell.length_a   1.000
_cell.length_b   1.000
_cell.length_c   1.000
_cell.angle_alpha   90.00
_cell.angle_beta   90.00
_cell.angle_gamma   90.00
#
_symmetry.space_group_name_H-M   'P 1'
#
loop_
_entity.id
_entity.type
_entity.pdbx_description
1 polymer ?
#
loop_
_entity_poly.entity_id
_entity_poly.type
_entity_poly.pdbx_seq_one_letter_code
_entity_poly.pdbx_strand_id
1 'polypeptide(L)'
;MKIKTQGLKLSTLSSMSPQEREDKINSFIEQVINPQPEQVEEQKKEIEEEIRAYERRYEISSAKLKSGLADGSIKGTTDICSWLMLLKKRTLLENI
;
A
#
# COMPACT_ATOMS: atom_id res chain seq x y z
N MET A 1 9.66 13.84 10.24
CA MET A 1 8.67 14.42 9.29
C MET A 1 7.93 13.27 8.65
N LYS A 2 6.59 13.25 8.72
CA LYS A 2 5.77 12.18 8.11
C LYS A 2 5.48 12.57 6.66
N ILE A 3 6.01 11.86 5.67
CA ILE A 3 5.63 12.09 4.27
C ILE A 3 4.48 11.13 3.96
N LYS A 4 3.29 11.47 4.49
CA LYS A 4 2.05 10.90 3.95
C LYS A 4 2.06 11.18 2.46
N THR A 5 1.87 10.16 1.62
CA THR A 5 1.46 10.38 0.23
C THR A 5 0.18 11.22 0.31
N GLN A 6 0.31 12.54 0.16
CA GLN A 6 -0.79 13.45 0.35
C GLN A 6 -1.73 13.21 -0.83
N GLY A 7 -2.81 12.48 -0.56
CA GLY A 7 -3.89 12.36 -1.53
C GLY A 7 -4.27 13.75 -2.02
N LEU A 8 -4.31 13.92 -3.34
CA LEU A 8 -4.65 15.18 -3.97
C LEU A 8 -6.14 15.46 -3.69
N LYS A 9 -6.43 16.43 -2.82
CA LYS A 9 -7.82 16.80 -2.50
C LYS A 9 -8.45 17.51 -3.69
N LEU A 10 -9.59 17.00 -4.15
CA LEU A 10 -10.35 17.61 -5.24
C LEU A 10 -10.75 19.05 -4.94
N SER A 11 -11.06 19.36 -3.68
CA SER A 11 -11.37 20.73 -3.23
C SER A 11 -10.22 21.71 -3.46
N THR A 12 -8.97 21.23 -3.36
CA THR A 12 -7.76 22.03 -3.58
C THR A 12 -7.51 22.25 -5.07
N LEU A 13 -7.87 21.30 -5.92
CA LEU A 13 -7.80 21.44 -7.38
C LEU A 13 -8.85 22.39 -7.92
N SER A 14 -10.08 22.36 -7.36
CA SER A 14 -11.17 23.23 -7.79
C SER A 14 -10.91 24.72 -7.53
N SER A 15 -10.08 25.05 -6.55
CA SER A 15 -9.68 26.43 -6.24
C SER A 15 -8.50 26.94 -7.07
N MET A 16 -7.85 26.09 -7.85
CA MET A 16 -6.71 26.44 -8.71
C MET A 16 -7.17 26.90 -10.09
N SER A 17 -6.36 27.75 -10.73
CA SER A 17 -6.54 28.06 -12.15
C SER A 17 -6.38 26.79 -13.02
N PRO A 18 -6.90 26.77 -14.26
CA PRO A 18 -6.77 25.61 -15.13
C PRO A 18 -5.33 25.13 -15.31
N GLN A 19 -4.38 26.06 -15.51
CA GLN A 19 -2.97 25.74 -15.70
C GLN A 19 -2.33 25.16 -14.44
N GLU A 20 -2.50 25.81 -13.28
CA GLU A 20 -1.95 25.33 -12.01
C GLU A 20 -2.51 23.95 -11.64
N ARG A 21 -3.78 23.70 -11.97
CA ARG A 21 -4.42 22.41 -11.75
C ARG A 21 -3.76 21.32 -12.60
N GLU A 22 -3.54 21.59 -13.88
CA GLU A 22 -2.89 20.67 -14.80
C GLU A 22 -1.46 20.36 -14.36
N ASP A 23 -0.67 21.39 -14.03
CA ASP A 23 0.70 21.23 -13.53
C ASP A 23 0.73 20.41 -12.23
N LYS A 24 -0.23 20.64 -11.33
CA LYS A 24 -0.33 19.90 -10.07
C LYS A 24 -0.71 18.44 -10.27
N ILE A 25 -1.62 18.16 -11.21
CA ILE A 25 -2.00 16.80 -11.57
C ILE A 25 -0.81 16.07 -12.20
N ASN A 26 -0.10 16.70 -13.14
CA ASN A 26 1.07 16.11 -13.80
C ASN A 26 2.17 15.78 -12.80
N SER A 27 2.51 16.72 -11.90
CA SER A 27 3.49 16.48 -10.84
C SER A 27 3.06 15.35 -9.88
N PHE A 28 1.77 15.25 -9.58
CA PHE A 28 1.25 14.15 -8.77
C PHE A 28 1.37 12.81 -9.50
N ILE A 29 1.04 12.75 -10.79
CA ILE A 29 1.18 11.54 -11.62
C ILE A 29 2.65 11.10 -11.68
N GLU A 30 3.58 12.02 -11.90
CA GLU A 30 5.02 11.72 -11.90
C GLU A 30 5.50 11.10 -10.58
N GLN A 31 5.04 11.62 -9.44
CA GLN A 31 5.36 11.05 -8.12
C GLN A 31 4.77 9.66 -7.90
N VAL A 32 3.61 9.37 -8.52
CA VAL A 32 2.97 8.06 -8.43
C VAL A 32 3.67 7.04 -9.34
N ILE A 33 4.09 7.46 -10.54
CA ILE A 33 4.75 6.58 -11.52
C ILE A 33 6.22 6.34 -11.15
N ASN A 34 6.92 7.35 -10.64
CA ASN A 34 8.33 7.30 -10.24
C ASN A 34 8.47 7.72 -8.76
N PRO A 35 8.09 6.83 -7.82
CA PRO A 35 8.20 7.14 -6.39
C PRO A 35 9.67 7.34 -5.99
N GLN A 36 9.92 8.29 -5.10
CA GLN A 36 11.26 8.48 -4.55
C GLN A 36 11.66 7.28 -3.67
N PRO A 37 12.94 6.89 -3.61
CA PRO A 37 13.39 5.75 -2.83
C PRO A 37 12.95 5.79 -1.36
N GLU A 38 12.96 6.97 -0.71
CA GLU A 38 12.53 7.08 0.68
C GLU A 38 11.02 6.79 0.87
N GLN A 39 10.19 7.14 -0.13
CA GLN A 39 8.76 6.87 -0.10
C GLN A 39 8.48 5.38 -0.25
N VAL A 40 9.24 4.68 -1.10
CA VAL A 40 9.14 3.23 -1.25
C VAL A 40 9.52 2.53 0.06
N GLU A 41 10.59 2.99 0.71
CA GLU A 41 11.05 2.39 1.97
C GLU A 41 10.08 2.64 3.13
N GLU A 42 9.50 3.85 3.23
CA GLU A 42 8.45 4.15 4.21
C GLU A 42 7.22 3.25 4.00
N GLN A 43 6.77 3.09 2.74
CA GLN A 43 5.65 2.19 2.42
C GLN A 43 5.96 0.72 2.72
N LYS A 44 7.19 0.26 2.45
CA LYS A 44 7.62 -1.12 2.80
C LYS A 44 7.52 -1.33 4.31
N LYS A 45 7.98 -0.37 5.11
CA LYS A 45 7.91 -0.44 6.57
C LYS A 45 6.46 -0.50 7.08
N GLU A 46 5.59 0.37 6.57
CA GLU A 46 4.16 0.36 6.95
C GLU A 46 3.49 -0.98 6.64
N ILE A 47 3.72 -1.52 5.44
CA ILE A 47 3.16 -2.82 5.03
C ILE A 47 3.68 -3.95 5.91
N GLU A 48 4.97 -3.94 6.25
CA GLU A 48 5.57 -4.96 7.10
C GLU A 48 5.02 -4.89 8.54
N GLU A 49 4.79 -3.68 9.07
CA GLU A 49 4.14 -3.49 10.37
C GLU A 49 2.69 -4.03 10.38
N GLU A 50 1.92 -3.76 9.31
CA GLU A 50 0.56 -4.28 9.17
C GLU A 50 0.54 -5.81 9.02
N ILE A 51 1.42 -6.39 8.20
CA ILE A 51 1.57 -7.85 8.06
C ILE A 51 1.87 -8.48 9.43
N ARG A 52 2.83 -7.92 10.19
CA ARG A 52 3.15 -8.41 11.54
C ARG A 52 1.99 -8.25 12.52
N ALA A 53 1.12 -7.26 12.33
CA ALA A 53 -0.09 -7.14 13.14
C ALA A 53 -1.06 -8.29 12.85
N TYR A 54 -1.26 -8.65 11.58
CA TYR A 54 -2.04 -9.84 11.21
C TYR A 54 -1.42 -11.13 11.74
N GLU A 55 -0.10 -11.33 11.58
CA GLU A 55 0.59 -12.52 12.08
C GLU A 55 0.44 -12.70 13.59
N ARG A 56 0.55 -11.60 14.34
CA ARG A 56 0.33 -11.62 15.80
C ARG A 56 -1.13 -11.87 16.16
N ARG A 57 -2.07 -11.23 15.45
CA ARG A 57 -3.50 -11.35 15.73
C ARG A 57 -4.03 -12.77 15.52
N TYR A 58 -3.54 -13.45 14.49
CA TYR A 58 -3.97 -14.80 14.13
C TYR A 58 -3.01 -15.89 14.62
N GLU A 59 -1.88 -15.51 15.24
CA GLU A 59 -0.82 -16.42 15.71
C GLU A 59 -0.31 -17.39 14.62
N ILE A 60 -0.36 -16.96 13.36
CA ILE A 60 0.12 -17.72 12.20
C ILE A 60 1.07 -16.86 11.38
N SER A 61 2.06 -17.48 10.75
CA SER A 61 2.92 -16.77 9.81
C SER A 61 2.21 -16.60 8.45
N SER A 62 2.62 -15.58 7.70
CA SER A 62 2.17 -15.37 6.32
C SER A 62 2.44 -16.58 5.42
N ALA A 63 3.51 -17.33 5.69
CA ALA A 63 3.83 -18.57 4.97
C ALA A 63 2.80 -19.68 5.28
N LYS A 64 2.50 -19.90 6.57
CA LYS A 64 1.48 -20.87 6.99
C LYS A 64 0.09 -20.49 6.47
N LEU A 65 -0.24 -19.20 6.44
CA LEU A 65 -1.48 -18.70 5.84
C LEU A 65 -1.59 -19.13 4.37
N LYS A 66 -0.55 -18.89 3.57
CA LYS A 66 -0.55 -19.24 2.14
C LYS A 66 -0.72 -20.75 1.92
N SER A 67 0.00 -21.57 2.70
CA SER A 67 -0.16 -23.03 2.65
C SER A 67 -1.57 -23.47 3.03
N GLY A 68 -2.11 -22.91 4.12
CA GLY A 68 -3.44 -23.26 4.61
C GLY A 68 -4.59 -22.81 3.68
N LEU A 69 -4.38 -21.75 2.91
CA LEU A 69 -5.32 -21.37 1.85
C LEU A 69 -5.25 -22.33 0.66
N ALA A 70 -4.05 -22.78 0.31
CA ALA A 70 -3.83 -23.69 -0.82
C ALA A 70 -4.38 -25.10 -0.55
N ASP A 71 -4.26 -25.59 0.68
CA ASP A 71 -4.79 -26.89 1.09
C ASP A 71 -6.26 -26.84 1.61
N GLY A 72 -6.83 -25.65 1.70
CA GLY A 72 -8.22 -25.41 2.12
C GLY A 72 -8.46 -25.48 3.63
N SER A 73 -7.42 -25.65 4.46
CA SER A 73 -7.54 -25.64 5.92
C SER A 73 -7.86 -24.26 6.49
N ILE A 74 -7.54 -23.18 5.77
CA ILE A 74 -7.90 -21.81 6.11
C ILE A 74 -8.94 -21.31 5.11
N LYS A 75 -10.06 -20.80 5.64
CA LYS A 75 -11.11 -20.17 4.81
C LYS A 75 -10.76 -18.72 4.51
N GLY A 76 -11.05 -18.29 3.29
CA GLY A 76 -11.01 -16.88 2.92
C GLY A 76 -12.05 -16.10 3.71
N THR A 77 -11.58 -15.16 4.54
CA THR A 77 -12.40 -14.15 5.19
C THR A 77 -11.95 -12.78 4.73
N THR A 78 -12.72 -11.73 5.01
CA THR A 78 -12.35 -10.35 4.67
C THR A 78 -10.96 -9.99 5.21
N ASP A 79 -10.67 -10.36 6.46
CA ASP A 79 -9.38 -10.07 7.10
C ASP A 79 -8.23 -10.82 6.43
N ILE A 80 -8.45 -12.08 6.04
CA ILE A 80 -7.46 -12.86 5.26
C ILE A 80 -7.24 -12.27 3.87
N CYS A 81 -8.29 -11.82 3.19
CA CYS A 81 -8.17 -11.15 1.90
C CYS A 81 -7.37 -9.85 2.01
N SER A 82 -7.65 -9.02 3.02
CA SER A 82 -6.89 -7.81 3.32
C SER A 82 -5.40 -8.12 3.56
N TRP A 83 -5.10 -9.19 4.30
CA TRP A 83 -3.74 -9.62 4.53
C TRP A 83 -3.05 -10.11 3.24
N LEU A 84 -3.74 -10.88 2.38
CA LEU A 84 -3.20 -11.28 1.07
C LEU A 84 -2.90 -10.08 0.16
N MET A 85 -3.74 -9.05 0.19
CA MET A 85 -3.51 -7.81 -0.55
C MET A 85 -2.24 -7.10 -0.07
N LEU A 86 -2.00 -7.04 1.24
CA LEU A 86 -0.76 -6.51 1.80
C LEU A 86 0.47 -7.32 1.37
N LEU A 87 0.38 -8.66 1.40
CA LEU A 87 1.45 -9.54 0.94
C LEU A 87 1.76 -9.34 -0.55
N LYS A 88 0.73 -9.15 -1.38
CA LYS A 88 0.91 -8.85 -2.81
C LYS A 88 1.53 -7.47 -3.01
N LYS A 89 1.07 -6.46 -2.25
CA LYS A 89 1.61 -5.10 -2.29
C LYS A 89 3.10 -5.08 -1.90
N ARG A 90 3.50 -5.84 -0.88
CA ARG A 90 4.91 -6.02 -0.49
C ARG A 90 5.75 -6.52 -1.66
N THR A 91 5.31 -7.61 -2.31
CA THR A 91 6.02 -8.17 -3.48
C THR A 91 6.09 -7.18 -4.63
N LEU A 92 5.07 -6.35 -4.85
CA LEU A 92 5.15 -5.31 -5.89
C LEU A 92 6.24 -4.27 -5.56
N LEU A 93 6.30 -3.79 -4.32
CA LEU A 93 7.33 -2.83 -3.89
C LEU A 93 8.76 -3.41 -3.85
N GLU A 94 8.90 -4.74 -3.74
CA GLU A 94 10.20 -5.42 -3.87
C GLU A 94 10.72 -5.45 -5.32
N ASN A 95 9.84 -5.27 -6.31
CA ASN A 95 10.16 -5.30 -7.74
C ASN A 95 10.22 -3.90 -8.39
N ILE A 96 10.06 -2.84 -7.59
CA ILE A 96 10.32 -1.43 -7.97
C ILE A 96 11.74 -1.10 -7.52
#